data_AF-A0A392P2H2-F1
#
_entry.id   AF-A0A392P2H2-F1
#
_cell.length_a   1.000
_cell.length_b   1.000
_cell.length_c   1.000
_cell.angle_alpha   90.00
_cell.angle_beta   90.00
_cell.angle_gamma   90.00
#
_symmetry.space_group_name_H-M   'P 1'
#
loop_
_entity.id
_entity.type
_entity.pdbx_description
1 polymer ?
#
loop_
_entity_poly.entity_id
_entity_poly.type
_entity_poly.pdbx_seq_one_letter_code
_entity_poly.pdbx_strand_id
1 'polypeptide(L)'
;MNYSDDFIFNNNGRELDVLEALRPNSNLKRLTIEYYNGNCFPNWLSGFHLPNLVSLKLQSCGLCSHLPPLGQLPGLKELSISRCDGIKIIGEEFYDNNSTVLPFKSLEVLIFDRMYGLEEWLCLEGFPLVKEIFIEHCPKLKRVLPQHLPSLQILEIFDCKMLE
;
A
#
# COMPACT_ATOMS: atom_id res chain seq x y z
N MET A 1 -10.69 27.70 -35.37
CA MET A 1 -9.41 27.02 -35.10
C MET A 1 -9.47 26.58 -33.66
N ASN A 2 -9.91 25.34 -33.41
CA ASN A 2 -10.05 24.79 -32.07
C ASN A 2 -8.86 23.89 -31.83
N TYR A 3 -7.93 24.35 -30.98
CA TYR A 3 -6.98 23.49 -30.30
C TYR A 3 -7.43 23.39 -28.85
N SER A 4 -8.06 22.29 -28.53
CA SER A 4 -8.12 21.76 -27.17
C SER A 4 -7.99 20.26 -27.34
N ASP A 5 -6.75 19.84 -27.56
CA ASP A 5 -6.36 18.44 -27.41
C ASP A 5 -6.53 18.08 -25.93
N ASP A 6 -7.70 17.55 -25.60
CA ASP A 6 -7.86 16.70 -24.43
C ASP A 6 -7.10 15.39 -24.71
N PHE A 7 -5.77 15.43 -24.56
CA PHE A 7 -4.96 14.22 -24.44
C PHE A 7 -5.30 13.57 -23.09
N ILE A 8 -6.38 12.80 -23.06
CA ILE A 8 -6.51 11.69 -22.11
C ILE A 8 -5.40 10.72 -22.50
N PHE A 9 -4.23 10.84 -21.85
CA PHE A 9 -3.19 9.83 -21.94
C PHE A 9 -3.77 8.53 -21.38
N ASN A 10 -4.22 7.66 -22.27
CA ASN A 10 -4.46 6.26 -21.97
C ASN A 10 -3.08 5.56 -21.93
N ASN A 11 -2.22 5.98 -21.00
CA ASN A 11 -0.89 5.41 -20.77
C ASN A 11 -0.94 4.03 -20.09
N ASN A 12 -2.12 3.59 -19.68
CA ASN A 12 -2.39 2.38 -18.86
C ASN A 12 -1.58 1.13 -19.22
N GLY A 13 -1.28 0.89 -20.50
CA GLY A 13 -0.54 -0.29 -20.93
C GLY A 13 0.96 -0.21 -20.64
N ARG A 14 1.63 0.89 -21.02
CA ARG A 14 3.10 0.88 -21.14
C ARG A 14 3.80 0.83 -19.79
N GLU A 15 3.38 1.65 -18.84
CA GLU A 15 3.97 1.72 -17.51
C GLU A 15 3.79 0.39 -16.76
N LEU A 16 2.59 -0.18 -16.85
CA LEU A 16 2.29 -1.49 -16.27
C LEU A 16 3.09 -2.61 -16.98
N ASP A 17 3.12 -2.62 -18.32
CA ASP A 17 3.83 -3.64 -19.11
C ASP A 17 5.33 -3.65 -18.76
N VAL A 18 5.95 -2.48 -18.61
CA VAL A 18 7.36 -2.35 -18.22
C VAL A 18 7.57 -2.91 -16.81
N LEU A 19 6.69 -2.55 -15.87
CA LEU A 19 6.83 -2.99 -14.49
C LEU A 19 6.50 -4.48 -14.35
N GLU A 20 5.57 -5.02 -15.12
CA GLU A 20 5.23 -6.44 -15.19
C GLU A 20 6.40 -7.27 -15.77
N ALA A 21 7.04 -6.77 -16.84
CA ALA A 21 8.20 -7.41 -17.47
C ALA A 21 9.46 -7.46 -16.57
N LEU A 22 9.57 -6.53 -15.61
CA LEU A 22 10.68 -6.47 -14.66
C LEU A 22 10.76 -7.67 -13.72
N ARG A 23 9.63 -8.36 -13.49
CA ARG A 23 9.42 -9.48 -12.54
C ARG A 23 10.69 -9.85 -11.74
N PRO A 24 10.81 -9.36 -10.50
CA PRO A 24 12.04 -9.51 -9.72
C PRO A 24 12.35 -10.96 -9.36
N ASN A 25 13.62 -11.21 -9.07
CA ASN A 25 14.05 -12.50 -8.51
C ASN A 25 13.52 -12.67 -7.08
N SER A 26 13.21 -13.91 -6.69
CA SER A 26 12.67 -14.25 -5.37
C SER A 26 13.58 -13.90 -4.19
N ASN A 27 14.87 -13.62 -4.42
CA ASN A 27 15.82 -13.16 -3.39
C ASN A 27 15.74 -11.65 -3.09
N LEU A 28 14.88 -10.90 -3.78
CA LEU A 28 14.71 -9.47 -3.54
C LEU A 28 14.26 -9.21 -2.09
N LYS A 29 15.06 -8.43 -1.35
CA LYS A 29 14.77 -8.09 0.06
C LYS A 29 14.14 -6.71 0.25
N ARG A 30 14.38 -5.79 -0.68
CA ARG A 30 13.87 -4.43 -0.63
C ARG A 30 13.35 -4.02 -1.98
N LEU A 31 12.16 -3.42 -2.00
CA LEU A 31 11.53 -2.89 -3.19
C LEU A 31 11.04 -1.48 -2.91
N THR A 32 11.36 -0.57 -3.82
CA THR A 32 10.91 0.81 -3.77
C THR A 32 10.37 1.16 -5.15
N ILE A 33 9.10 1.56 -5.21
CA ILE A 33 8.43 2.02 -6.42
C ILE A 33 8.08 3.49 -6.17
N GLU A 34 8.72 4.38 -6.93
CA GLU A 34 8.49 5.82 -6.82
C GLU A 34 8.06 6.42 -8.15
N TYR A 35 7.15 7.40 -8.10
CA TYR A 35 6.70 8.16 -9.28
C TYR A 35 6.14 7.27 -10.40
N TYR A 36 5.47 6.19 -10.02
CA TYR A 36 4.85 5.26 -10.95
C TYR A 36 3.50 5.81 -11.43
N ASN A 37 3.42 6.09 -12.74
CA ASN A 37 2.25 6.65 -13.40
C ASN A 37 1.29 5.58 -13.96
N GLY A 38 1.45 4.32 -13.58
CA GLY A 38 0.44 3.31 -13.88
C GLY A 38 -0.77 3.41 -12.94
N ASN A 39 -1.90 2.87 -13.39
CA ASN A 39 -3.17 2.92 -12.67
C ASN A 39 -3.41 1.71 -11.74
N CYS A 40 -2.55 0.70 -11.79
CA CYS A 40 -2.54 -0.47 -10.93
C CYS A 40 -1.13 -1.03 -10.75
N PHE A 41 -0.94 -1.81 -9.69
CA PHE A 41 0.32 -2.51 -9.40
C PHE A 41 0.44 -3.83 -10.18
N PRO A 42 1.67 -4.28 -10.46
CA PRO A 42 1.92 -5.51 -11.21
C PRO A 42 1.48 -6.75 -10.42
N ASN A 43 1.13 -7.83 -11.13
CA ASN A 43 0.62 -9.06 -10.51
C ASN A 43 1.67 -9.77 -9.64
N TRP A 44 2.95 -9.59 -9.98
CA TRP A 44 4.04 -10.14 -9.19
C TRP A 44 4.26 -9.43 -7.86
N LEU A 45 3.62 -8.29 -7.57
CA LEU A 45 3.68 -7.65 -6.25
C LEU A 45 2.73 -8.35 -5.25
N SER A 46 2.88 -9.67 -5.13
CA SER A 46 2.09 -10.57 -4.28
C SER A 46 2.98 -11.60 -3.57
N GLY A 47 2.43 -12.28 -2.56
CA GLY A 47 3.19 -13.16 -1.66
C GLY A 47 3.95 -14.29 -2.36
N PHE A 48 3.42 -14.81 -3.47
CA PHE A 48 4.02 -15.94 -4.20
C PHE A 48 5.31 -15.59 -4.93
N HIS A 49 5.45 -14.35 -5.39
CA HIS A 49 6.56 -13.92 -6.23
C HIS A 49 7.72 -13.31 -5.44
N LEU A 50 7.42 -12.78 -4.25
CA LEU A 50 8.35 -12.02 -3.42
C LEU A 50 8.50 -12.64 -2.00
N PRO A 51 8.87 -13.93 -1.89
CA PRO A 51 8.87 -14.63 -0.61
C PRO A 51 9.91 -14.09 0.39
N ASN A 52 10.97 -13.43 -0.08
CA ASN A 52 12.04 -12.89 0.76
C ASN A 52 12.00 -11.37 0.91
N LEU A 53 10.94 -10.71 0.45
CA LEU A 53 10.81 -9.26 0.56
C LEU A 53 10.61 -8.87 2.02
N VAL A 54 11.46 -7.96 2.51
CA VAL A 54 11.49 -7.49 3.90
C VAL A 54 10.99 -6.06 4.02
N SER A 55 11.31 -5.19 3.05
CA SER A 55 10.91 -3.78 3.08
C SER A 55 10.29 -3.38 1.75
N LEU A 56 9.12 -2.76 1.82
CA LEU A 56 8.39 -2.26 0.65
C LEU A 56 8.07 -0.78 0.85
N LYS A 57 8.44 0.03 -0.13
CA LYS A 57 8.09 1.44 -0.20
C LYS A 57 7.35 1.75 -1.50
N LEU A 58 6.16 2.32 -1.38
CA LEU A 58 5.36 2.85 -2.49
C LEU A 58 5.25 4.36 -2.29
N GLN A 59 5.77 5.15 -3.23
CA GLN A 59 5.81 6.61 -3.10
C GLN A 59 5.35 7.29 -4.39
N SER A 60 4.44 8.26 -4.28
CA SER A 60 3.98 9.05 -5.44
C SER A 60 3.39 8.18 -6.56
N CYS A 61 2.65 7.11 -6.21
CA CYS A 61 1.91 6.26 -7.16
C CYS A 61 0.45 6.74 -7.27
N GLY A 62 0.26 8.04 -7.51
CA GLY A 62 -1.04 8.71 -7.32
C GLY A 62 -2.17 8.27 -8.26
N LEU A 63 -1.84 7.59 -9.36
CA LEU A 63 -2.84 7.06 -10.31
C LEU A 63 -3.32 5.65 -9.92
N CYS A 64 -2.64 4.96 -9.02
CA CYS A 64 -3.05 3.66 -8.53
C CYS A 64 -4.30 3.78 -7.67
N SER A 65 -5.35 3.02 -8.01
CA SER A 65 -6.64 3.05 -7.31
C SER A 65 -6.76 2.00 -6.20
N HIS A 66 -5.95 0.94 -6.26
CA HIS A 66 -6.00 -0.19 -5.34
C HIS A 66 -4.59 -0.65 -4.98
N LEU A 67 -4.43 -1.19 -3.76
CA LEU A 67 -3.21 -1.89 -3.36
C LEU A 67 -3.31 -3.37 -3.74
N PRO A 68 -2.19 -4.02 -4.06
CA PRO A 68 -2.18 -5.48 -4.18
C PRO A 68 -2.33 -6.14 -2.79
N PRO A 69 -2.53 -7.47 -2.72
CA PRO A 69 -2.67 -8.20 -1.45
C PRO A 69 -1.34 -8.33 -0.71
N LEU A 70 -0.86 -7.21 -0.17
CA LEU A 70 0.43 -7.10 0.50
C LEU A 70 0.49 -7.92 1.80
N GLY A 71 -0.66 -8.26 2.40
CA GLY A 71 -0.77 -9.15 3.55
C GLY A 71 -0.21 -10.55 3.31
N GLN A 72 -0.11 -10.98 2.05
CA GLN A 72 0.45 -12.27 1.66
C GLN A 72 1.98 -12.32 1.71
N LEU A 73 2.67 -11.18 1.81
CA LEU A 73 4.12 -11.12 1.77
C LEU A 73 4.70 -11.68 3.08
N PRO A 74 5.29 -12.89 3.07
CA PRO A 74 5.49 -13.64 4.30
C PRO A 74 6.65 -13.10 5.15
N GLY A 75 7.61 -12.41 4.53
CA GLY A 75 8.78 -11.84 5.18
C GLY A 75 8.73 -10.32 5.36
N LEU A 76 7.62 -9.66 4.98
CA LEU A 76 7.54 -8.20 5.00
C LEU A 76 7.52 -7.70 6.44
N LYS A 77 8.51 -6.88 6.79
CA LYS A 77 8.68 -6.27 8.11
C LYS A 77 8.37 -4.78 8.10
N GLU A 78 8.64 -4.10 7.00
CA GLU A 78 8.47 -2.66 6.86
C GLU A 78 7.63 -2.35 5.62
N LEU A 79 6.55 -1.62 5.82
CA LEU A 79 5.70 -1.13 4.75
C LEU A 79 5.51 0.37 4.87
N SER A 80 5.90 1.10 3.82
CA SER A 80 5.68 2.53 3.71
C SER A 80 4.91 2.85 2.44
N ILE A 81 3.80 3.56 2.58
CA ILE A 81 2.95 3.99 1.47
C ILE A 81 2.75 5.51 1.62
N SER A 82 3.14 6.25 0.59
CA SER A 82 3.05 7.71 0.63
C SER A 82 2.68 8.34 -0.70
N ARG A 83 1.89 9.43 -0.65
CA ARG A 83 1.45 10.17 -1.86
C ARG A 83 0.78 9.28 -2.92
N CYS A 84 0.08 8.23 -2.50
CA CYS A 84 -0.68 7.35 -3.38
C CYS A 84 -2.16 7.76 -3.37
N ASP A 85 -2.43 8.98 -3.82
CA ASP A 85 -3.72 9.67 -3.64
C ASP A 85 -4.91 9.05 -4.41
N GLY A 86 -4.65 8.14 -5.35
CA GLY A 86 -5.70 7.36 -6.02
C GLY A 86 -6.32 6.30 -5.10
N ILE A 87 -5.62 5.90 -4.04
CA ILE A 87 -6.11 4.95 -3.03
C ILE A 87 -7.00 5.70 -2.05
N LYS A 88 -8.30 5.44 -2.12
CA LYS A 88 -9.30 6.03 -1.22
C LYS A 88 -9.66 5.13 -0.06
N ILE A 89 -9.62 3.82 -0.28
CA ILE A 89 -10.00 2.82 0.71
C ILE A 89 -8.88 1.79 0.75
N ILE A 90 -8.42 1.47 1.96
CA ILE A 90 -7.63 0.27 2.21
C ILE A 90 -8.61 -0.77 2.71
N GLY A 91 -9.07 -1.61 1.79
CA GLY A 91 -10.08 -2.63 2.05
C GLY A 91 -9.47 -4.00 2.34
N GLU A 92 -10.34 -5.00 2.31
CA GLU A 92 -9.99 -6.38 2.65
C GLU A 92 -9.01 -7.01 1.63
N GLU A 93 -8.99 -6.51 0.39
CA GLU A 93 -8.05 -6.91 -0.67
C GLU A 93 -6.59 -6.72 -0.28
N PHE A 94 -6.31 -5.84 0.68
CA PHE A 94 -4.96 -5.59 1.20
C PHE A 94 -4.42 -6.75 2.06
N TYR A 95 -5.31 -7.54 2.67
CA TYR A 95 -4.95 -8.54 3.69
C TYR A 95 -4.90 -9.98 3.16
N ASP A 96 -5.61 -10.31 2.07
CA ASP A 96 -5.86 -11.68 1.57
C ASP A 96 -6.97 -12.45 2.30
N ASN A 97 -8.20 -12.15 1.92
CA ASN A 97 -9.40 -12.81 2.45
C ASN A 97 -9.61 -14.27 2.05
N ASN A 98 -8.80 -14.82 1.14
CA ASN A 98 -9.03 -16.16 0.60
C ASN A 98 -8.22 -17.24 1.35
N SER A 99 -7.54 -16.88 2.43
CA SER A 99 -6.59 -17.72 3.13
C SER A 99 -6.95 -17.91 4.60
N THR A 100 -6.69 -19.10 5.14
CA THR A 100 -6.75 -19.38 6.59
C THR A 100 -5.52 -18.84 7.34
N VAL A 101 -4.60 -18.18 6.63
CA VAL A 101 -3.33 -17.67 7.15
C VAL A 101 -3.48 -16.22 7.56
N LEU A 102 -3.03 -15.90 8.77
CA LEU A 102 -3.02 -14.53 9.28
C LEU A 102 -2.24 -13.58 8.34
N PRO A 103 -2.85 -12.45 7.94
CA PRO A 103 -2.20 -11.45 7.11
C PRO A 103 -1.03 -10.80 7.86
N PHE A 104 -0.03 -10.30 7.12
CA PHE A 104 1.07 -9.50 7.67
C PHE A 104 1.78 -10.15 8.87
N LYS A 105 1.99 -11.47 8.84
CA LYS A 105 2.57 -12.26 9.94
C LYS A 105 3.96 -11.83 10.43
N SER A 106 4.67 -11.02 9.66
CA SER A 106 6.02 -10.54 9.97
C SER A 106 6.11 -9.01 10.07
N LEU A 107 5.02 -8.27 9.84
CA LEU A 107 5.06 -6.82 9.73
C LEU A 107 5.33 -6.21 11.11
N GLU A 108 6.33 -5.34 11.19
CA GLU A 108 6.78 -4.67 12.41
C GLU A 108 6.52 -3.15 12.34
N VAL A 109 6.67 -2.54 11.16
CA VAL A 109 6.53 -1.09 10.93
C VAL A 109 5.58 -0.82 9.77
N LEU A 110 4.57 0.02 10.00
CA LEU A 110 3.60 0.46 9.01
C LEU A 110 3.51 1.99 8.97
N ILE A 111 3.72 2.56 7.78
CA ILE A 111 3.74 4.00 7.57
C ILE A 111 2.77 4.38 6.45
N PHE A 112 1.83 5.26 6.77
CA PHE A 112 1.03 6.01 5.81
C PHE A 112 1.38 7.50 5.92
N ASP A 113 2.04 8.08 4.93
CA ASP A 113 2.39 9.51 4.91
C ASP A 113 1.79 10.21 3.69
N ARG A 114 1.17 11.38 3.88
CA ARG A 114 0.65 12.21 2.79
C ARG A 114 -0.30 11.44 1.86
N MET A 115 -1.17 10.62 2.44
CA MET A 115 -2.23 9.93 1.70
C MET A 115 -3.46 10.84 1.65
N TYR A 116 -3.43 11.86 0.78
CA TYR A 116 -4.45 12.91 0.74
C TYR A 116 -5.79 12.43 0.17
N GLY A 117 -5.76 11.32 -0.57
CA GLY A 117 -6.95 10.63 -1.09
C GLY A 117 -7.57 9.61 -0.13
N LEU A 118 -6.84 9.17 0.90
CA LEU A 118 -7.28 8.09 1.77
C LEU A 118 -8.41 8.53 2.69
N GLU A 119 -9.56 7.89 2.57
CA GLU A 119 -10.80 8.17 3.28
C GLU A 119 -11.08 7.12 4.36
N GLU A 120 -10.82 5.84 4.07
CA GLU A 120 -11.09 4.73 4.99
C GLU A 120 -9.97 3.70 5.03
N TRP A 121 -9.67 3.19 6.23
CA TRP A 121 -8.82 2.04 6.43
C TRP A 121 -9.61 0.94 7.16
N LEU A 122 -10.12 -0.02 6.40
CA LEU A 122 -10.89 -1.15 6.91
C LEU A 122 -9.89 -2.23 7.37
N CYS A 123 -9.88 -2.54 8.66
CA CYS A 123 -9.02 -3.60 9.18
C CYS A 123 -9.86 -4.54 10.04
N LEU A 124 -10.19 -5.70 9.49
CA LEU A 124 -11.06 -6.70 10.13
C LEU A 124 -10.28 -7.65 11.05
N GLU A 125 -8.99 -7.83 10.81
CA GLU A 125 -8.11 -8.68 11.58
C GLU A 125 -6.93 -7.89 12.17
N GLY A 126 -6.33 -8.40 13.24
CA GLY A 126 -5.23 -7.72 13.93
C GLY A 126 -3.89 -7.87 13.22
N PHE A 127 -2.99 -6.91 13.43
CA PHE A 127 -1.58 -7.06 13.08
C PHE A 127 -0.82 -7.67 14.27
N PRO A 128 -0.40 -8.95 14.21
CA PRO A 128 0.09 -9.65 15.39
C PRO A 128 1.44 -9.12 15.89
N LEU A 129 2.31 -8.66 14.99
CA LEU A 129 3.69 -8.29 15.29
C LEU A 129 4.01 -6.80 15.05
N VAL A 130 3.04 -5.99 14.62
CA VAL A 130 3.28 -4.57 14.37
C VAL A 130 3.61 -3.87 15.68
N LYS A 131 4.76 -3.20 15.69
CA LYS A 131 5.30 -2.44 16.82
C LYS A 131 5.13 -0.94 16.60
N GLU A 132 5.20 -0.48 15.36
CA GLU A 132 5.20 0.93 15.04
C GLU A 132 4.21 1.24 13.92
N ILE A 133 3.30 2.17 14.19
CA ILE A 133 2.36 2.71 13.20
C ILE A 133 2.52 4.22 13.14
N PHE A 134 2.73 4.73 11.93
CA PHE A 134 2.80 6.16 11.64
C PHE A 134 1.72 6.52 10.62
N ILE A 135 0.84 7.44 10.98
CA ILE A 135 -0.20 7.99 10.11
C ILE A 135 -0.03 9.50 10.07
N GLU A 136 0.58 10.00 9.01
CA GLU A 136 0.99 11.39 8.89
C GLU A 136 0.35 12.04 7.67
N HIS A 137 -0.16 13.26 7.83
CA HIS A 137 -0.71 14.06 6.72
C HIS A 137 -1.81 13.34 5.91
N CYS A 138 -2.73 12.64 6.57
CA CYS A 138 -3.88 11.95 5.97
C CYS A 138 -5.19 12.69 6.31
N PRO A 139 -5.48 13.86 5.70
CA PRO A 139 -6.53 14.77 6.18
C PRO A 139 -7.96 14.28 5.95
N LYS A 140 -8.17 13.30 5.05
CA LYS A 140 -9.49 12.76 4.73
C LYS A 140 -9.80 11.44 5.44
N LEU A 141 -8.83 10.85 6.12
CA LEU A 141 -8.97 9.56 6.76
C LEU A 141 -9.93 9.71 7.95
N LYS A 142 -11.10 9.09 7.85
CA LYS A 142 -12.17 9.16 8.86
C LYS A 142 -12.16 7.96 9.79
N ARG A 143 -12.15 6.77 9.19
CA ARG A 143 -12.30 5.51 9.91
C ARG A 143 -10.97 4.78 9.96
N VAL A 144 -10.47 4.57 11.17
CA VAL A 144 -9.33 3.70 11.45
C VAL A 144 -9.79 2.68 12.49
N LEU A 145 -9.36 1.43 12.34
CA LEU A 145 -8.59 0.73 13.39
C LEU A 145 -8.68 -0.79 13.20
N PRO A 146 -7.52 -1.47 13.12
CA PRO A 146 -7.39 -2.85 13.56
C PRO A 146 -7.74 -2.87 15.05
N GLN A 147 -8.75 -3.64 15.46
CA GLN A 147 -9.16 -3.70 16.87
C GLN A 147 -8.13 -4.43 17.77
N HIS A 148 -7.14 -5.10 17.16
CA HIS A 148 -6.21 -5.98 17.86
C HIS A 148 -4.76 -5.75 17.41
N LEU A 149 -4.00 -5.02 18.23
CA LEU A 149 -2.59 -4.65 17.98
C LEU A 149 -1.74 -5.02 19.21
N PRO A 150 -1.52 -6.32 19.49
CA PRO A 150 -0.98 -6.79 20.77
C PRO A 150 0.49 -6.41 21.01
N SER A 151 1.23 -6.09 19.94
CA SER A 151 2.67 -5.80 19.98
C SER A 151 2.99 -4.30 19.82
N LEU A 152 1.98 -3.43 19.70
CA LEU A 152 2.16 -2.02 19.38
C LEU A 152 2.87 -1.28 20.50
N GLN A 153 3.94 -0.57 20.15
CA GLN A 153 4.77 0.22 21.06
C GLN A 153 4.71 1.71 20.71
N ILE A 154 4.64 2.04 19.42
CA ILE A 154 4.61 3.40 18.90
C ILE A 154 3.40 3.55 17.99
N LEU A 155 2.56 4.54 18.30
CA LEU A 155 1.50 5.01 17.44
C LEU A 155 1.64 6.53 17.31
N GLU A 156 1.99 6.99 16.12
CA GLU A 156 2.07 8.40 15.81
C GLU A 156 1.02 8.78 14.78
N ILE A 157 0.22 9.80 15.13
CA ILE A 157 -0.80 10.35 14.26
C ILE A 157 -0.58 11.86 14.19
N PHE A 158 -0.25 12.34 13.00
CA PHE A 158 0.09 13.74 12.77
C PHE A 158 -0.69 14.30 11.57
N ASP A 159 -1.25 15.50 11.72
CA ASP A 159 -2.01 16.21 10.66
C ASP A 159 -3.11 15.35 9.96
N CYS A 160 -3.86 14.58 10.77
CA CYS A 160 -5.01 13.77 10.33
C CYS A 160 -6.32 14.36 10.83
N LYS A 161 -6.89 15.31 10.07
CA LYS A 161 -7.94 16.23 10.57
C LYS A 161 -9.34 15.62 10.69
N MET A 162 -9.62 14.54 9.97
CA MET A 162 -10.94 13.91 9.92
C MET A 162 -11.04 12.62 10.72
N LEU A 163 -9.98 12.25 11.44
CA LEU A 163 -9.91 10.99 12.16
C LEU A 163 -10.92 10.98 13.32
N GLU A 164 -11.89 10.07 13.27
CA GLU A 164 -12.96 9.88 14.26
C GLU A 164 -12.81 8.57 15.04
#